data_AF-A0A1V3XR91-F1
#
_entry.id   AF-A0A1V3XR91-F1
#
_cell.length_a   1.000
_cell.length_b   1.000
_cell.length_c   1.000
_cell.angle_alpha   90.00
_cell.angle_beta   90.00
_cell.angle_gamma   90.00
#
_symmetry.space_group_name_H-M   'P 1'
#
loop_
_entity.id
_entity.type
_entity.pdbx_description
1 polymer ?
#
loop_
_entity_poly.entity_id
_entity_poly.type
_entity_poly.pdbx_seq_one_letter_code
_entity_poly.pdbx_strand_id
1 'polypeptide(L)'
;MESFVHLRKGRTPRRLHADLDGLKDDELGRGGFTGRTANIYRRHDPTAYRAVGPLRPLDVLSDDLKPSDATDANGGPLLMFHNIDCRILLSRRHQAMPFYTRHVDGDLLCFVHRAAAWPKPSSARCVTGRVTGSISPRPAPGARYRTAKRPC
;
A
#
# COMPACT_ATOMS: atom_id res chain seq x y z
N MET A 1 50.10 -3.97 0.06
CA MET A 1 50.25 -2.53 0.34
C MET A 1 48.88 -1.89 0.18
N GLU A 2 48.30 -1.39 1.28
CA GLU A 2 47.03 -0.69 1.22
C GLU A 2 47.27 0.75 0.77
N SER A 3 46.78 1.11 -0.42
CA SER A 3 46.82 2.49 -0.89
C SER A 3 45.82 3.32 -0.10
N PHE A 4 46.32 4.28 0.67
CA PHE A 4 45.50 5.32 1.34
C PHE A 4 44.96 6.38 0.38
N VAL A 5 45.37 6.34 -0.89
CA VAL A 5 44.91 7.26 -1.92
C VAL A 5 43.67 6.69 -2.59
N HIS A 6 42.60 7.48 -2.59
CA HIS A 6 41.39 7.19 -3.37
C HIS A 6 41.73 7.29 -4.86
N LEU A 7 41.69 6.16 -5.57
CA LEU A 7 41.93 6.15 -7.01
C LEU A 7 40.71 6.74 -7.73
N ARG A 8 40.92 7.85 -8.44
CA ARG A 8 39.88 8.52 -9.23
C ARG A 8 40.29 8.53 -10.70
N LYS A 9 39.39 8.05 -11.59
CA LYS A 9 39.64 7.98 -13.03
C LYS A 9 38.38 8.36 -13.81
N GLY A 10 38.54 9.13 -14.89
CA GLY A 10 37.44 9.56 -15.76
C GLY A 10 36.65 10.76 -15.23
N ARG A 11 35.49 11.04 -15.85
CA ARG A 11 34.59 12.11 -15.42
C ARG A 11 33.80 11.66 -14.19
N THR A 12 34.04 12.33 -13.09
CA THR A 12 33.54 11.99 -11.76
C THR A 12 33.22 13.28 -11.02
N PRO A 13 32.17 13.34 -10.18
CA PRO A 13 31.81 14.53 -9.41
C PRO A 13 32.83 14.81 -8.30
N ARG A 14 32.91 16.07 -7.84
CA ARG A 14 33.82 16.43 -6.73
C ARG A 14 33.32 15.94 -5.38
N ARG A 15 32.01 15.78 -5.22
CA ARG A 15 31.36 15.26 -4.02
C ARG A 15 30.67 13.95 -4.39
N LEU A 16 30.78 12.91 -3.56
CA LEU A 16 30.01 11.70 -3.75
C LEU A 16 28.51 12.01 -3.63
N HIS A 17 27.67 11.31 -4.39
CA HIS A 17 26.21 11.41 -4.35
C HIS A 17 25.64 12.80 -4.68
N ALA A 18 26.45 13.74 -5.17
CA ALA A 18 26.07 15.10 -5.48
C ALA A 18 26.75 15.61 -6.75
N ASP A 19 26.20 16.67 -7.34
CA ASP A 19 26.77 17.35 -8.52
C ASP A 19 27.07 16.37 -9.68
N LEU A 20 26.18 15.41 -9.91
CA LEU A 20 26.40 14.28 -10.81
C LEU A 20 26.42 14.66 -12.31
N ASP A 21 26.00 15.87 -12.67
CA ASP A 21 25.85 16.34 -14.06
C ASP A 21 25.13 15.36 -14.99
N GLY A 22 24.06 14.72 -14.49
CA GLY A 22 23.29 13.72 -15.23
C GLY A 22 23.89 12.31 -15.21
N LEU A 23 25.03 12.09 -14.56
CA LEU A 23 25.51 10.75 -14.26
C LEU A 23 24.63 10.08 -13.19
N LYS A 24 24.60 8.76 -13.23
CA LYS A 24 23.95 7.89 -12.27
C LYS A 24 25.01 7.30 -11.36
N ASP A 25 24.89 7.58 -10.06
CA ASP A 25 25.80 7.06 -9.03
C ASP A 25 25.38 5.64 -8.63
N ASP A 26 26.36 4.83 -8.26
CA ASP A 26 26.20 3.46 -7.78
C ASP A 26 27.39 3.12 -6.90
N GLU A 27 27.11 2.74 -5.66
CA GLU A 27 28.11 2.44 -4.66
C GLU A 27 28.17 0.94 -4.39
N LEU A 28 29.31 0.32 -4.71
CA LEU A 28 29.52 -1.11 -4.55
C LEU A 28 30.47 -1.38 -3.38
N GLY A 29 29.90 -1.91 -2.29
CA GLY A 29 30.64 -2.36 -1.11
C GLY A 29 30.57 -3.87 -0.93
N ARG A 30 31.66 -4.48 -0.44
CA ARG A 30 31.64 -5.90 -0.02
C ARG A 30 31.12 -6.11 1.40
N GLY A 31 31.27 -5.11 2.27
CA GLY A 31 30.85 -5.14 3.68
C GLY A 31 29.51 -4.44 3.94
N GLY A 32 28.64 -4.36 2.93
CA GLY A 32 27.44 -3.52 3.00
C GLY A 32 27.83 -2.04 3.17
N PHE A 33 27.41 -1.44 4.29
CA PHE A 33 27.67 -0.04 4.63
C PHE A 33 29.04 0.22 5.26
N THR A 34 29.86 -0.81 5.42
CA THR A 34 31.17 -0.70 6.09
C THR A 34 32.31 -1.15 5.19
N GLY A 35 33.49 -0.57 5.44
CA GLY A 35 34.72 -0.92 4.74
C GLY A 35 34.86 -0.21 3.39
N ARG A 36 35.62 -0.83 2.49
CA ARG A 36 35.95 -0.24 1.19
C ARG A 36 34.77 -0.33 0.23
N THR A 37 34.46 0.79 -0.42
CA THR A 37 33.47 0.90 -1.48
C THR A 37 34.08 1.43 -2.76
N ALA A 38 33.49 1.05 -3.89
CA ALA A 38 33.78 1.62 -5.20
C ALA A 38 32.55 2.42 -5.65
N ASN A 39 32.76 3.68 -6.05
CA ASN A 39 31.70 4.53 -6.60
C ASN A 39 31.81 4.54 -8.11
N ILE A 40 30.72 4.18 -8.79
CA ILE A 40 30.67 3.94 -10.22
C ILE A 40 29.67 4.91 -10.84
N TYR A 41 30.18 5.85 -11.64
CA TYR A 41 29.36 6.83 -12.34
C TYR A 41 29.02 6.35 -13.76
N ARG A 42 27.73 6.20 -14.05
CA ARG A 42 27.22 5.70 -15.34
C ARG A 42 26.42 6.77 -16.07
N ARG A 43 26.31 6.65 -17.40
CA ARG A 43 25.45 7.52 -18.23
C ARG A 43 23.98 7.11 -18.22
N HIS A 44 23.70 5.87 -17.85
CA HIS A 44 22.37 5.29 -17.79
C HIS A 44 22.18 4.62 -16.44
N ASP A 45 20.92 4.44 -16.04
CA ASP A 45 20.62 3.77 -14.78
C ASP A 45 21.23 2.35 -14.78
N PRO A 46 21.89 1.94 -13.68
CA PRO A 46 22.65 0.69 -13.63
C PRO A 46 21.80 -0.54 -13.87
N THR A 47 20.51 -0.48 -13.50
CA THR A 47 19.54 -1.55 -13.70
C THR A 47 18.17 -0.95 -13.98
N ALA A 48 17.61 -1.25 -15.14
CA ALA A 48 16.19 -1.02 -15.42
C ALA A 48 15.42 -2.32 -15.14
N TYR A 49 14.59 -2.34 -14.11
CA TYR A 49 13.73 -3.50 -13.83
C TYR A 49 12.49 -3.44 -14.72
N ARG A 50 12.20 -4.55 -15.40
CA ARG A 50 10.94 -4.74 -16.12
C ARG A 50 10.14 -5.86 -15.47
N ALA A 51 8.98 -5.53 -14.94
CA ALA A 51 8.01 -6.52 -14.46
C ALA A 51 7.01 -6.85 -15.58
N VAL A 52 6.87 -8.13 -15.90
CA VAL A 52 5.90 -8.64 -16.90
C VAL A 52 5.05 -9.72 -16.24
N GLY A 53 3.77 -9.76 -16.59
CA GLY A 53 2.82 -10.75 -16.09
C GLY A 53 1.78 -10.19 -15.11
N PRO A 54 0.91 -11.06 -14.58
CA PRO A 54 -0.23 -10.67 -13.76
C PRO A 54 0.15 -10.16 -12.36
N LEU A 55 1.35 -10.47 -11.87
CA LEU A 55 1.84 -10.07 -10.55
C LEU A 55 2.85 -8.92 -10.61
N ARG A 56 2.74 -8.05 -11.63
CA ARG A 56 3.61 -6.88 -11.70
C ARG A 56 3.33 -5.93 -10.52
N PRO A 57 4.37 -5.35 -9.89
CA PRO A 57 4.18 -4.34 -8.85
C PRO A 57 3.34 -3.18 -9.39
N LEU A 58 2.43 -2.68 -8.55
CA LEU A 58 1.66 -1.49 -8.84
C LEU A 58 2.07 -0.41 -7.85
N ASP A 59 2.54 0.71 -8.37
CA ASP A 59 2.78 1.91 -7.58
C ASP A 59 1.62 2.88 -7.82
N VAL A 60 0.88 3.18 -6.77
CA VAL A 60 -0.26 4.11 -6.80
C VAL A 60 -0.21 4.98 -5.56
N LEU A 61 -0.32 6.29 -5.77
CA LEU A 61 -0.55 7.21 -4.67
C LEU A 61 -1.92 6.91 -4.06
N SER A 62 -1.91 6.34 -2.86
CA SER A 62 -3.16 5.93 -2.21
C SER A 62 -4.12 7.09 -1.93
N ASP A 63 -3.64 8.34 -1.96
CA ASP A 63 -4.43 9.57 -1.83
C ASP A 63 -5.26 9.93 -3.05
N ASP A 64 -4.89 9.43 -4.23
CA ASP A 64 -5.67 9.63 -5.45
C ASP A 64 -6.84 8.64 -5.57
N LEU A 65 -6.89 7.63 -4.69
CA LEU A 65 -7.99 6.66 -4.65
C LEU A 65 -9.23 7.29 -4.02
N LYS A 66 -10.33 7.29 -4.77
CA LYS A 66 -11.61 7.91 -4.41
C LYS A 66 -12.69 6.86 -4.11
N PRO A 67 -12.67 6.18 -2.95
CA PRO A 67 -13.77 5.28 -2.57
C PRO A 67 -15.08 6.07 -2.43
N SER A 68 -16.20 5.47 -2.82
CA SER A 68 -17.49 6.18 -2.78
C SER A 68 -17.92 6.53 -1.36
N ASP A 69 -17.52 5.73 -0.37
CA ASP A 69 -17.74 6.02 1.04
C ASP A 69 -17.01 7.28 1.57
N ALA A 70 -16.11 7.86 0.78
CA ALA A 70 -15.45 9.12 1.11
C ALA A 70 -16.42 10.32 1.03
N THR A 71 -17.47 10.25 0.22
CA THR A 71 -18.39 11.39 -0.04
C THR A 71 -19.86 11.04 0.09
N ASP A 72 -20.23 9.76 0.02
CA ASP A 72 -21.59 9.28 0.20
C ASP A 72 -21.70 8.36 1.41
N ALA A 73 -22.61 8.67 2.34
CA ALA A 73 -22.87 7.84 3.50
C ALA A 73 -23.39 6.43 3.12
N ASN A 74 -23.98 6.26 1.93
CA ASN A 74 -24.39 4.97 1.37
C ASN A 74 -23.30 4.27 0.53
N GLY A 75 -22.19 4.96 0.30
CA GLY A 75 -21.04 4.49 -0.44
C GLY A 75 -20.35 3.31 0.24
N GLY A 76 -19.61 2.54 -0.55
CA GLY A 76 -18.84 1.39 -0.10
C GLY A 76 -17.34 1.64 -0.14
N PRO A 77 -16.55 0.81 0.57
CA PRO A 77 -15.10 0.83 0.43
C PRO A 77 -14.68 0.38 -0.98
N LEU A 78 -13.57 0.91 -1.47
CA LEU A 78 -12.99 0.57 -2.77
C LEU A 78 -12.25 -0.76 -2.70
N LEU A 79 -12.55 -1.70 -3.62
CA LEU A 79 -11.78 -2.94 -3.77
C LEU A 79 -10.41 -2.63 -4.39
N MET A 80 -9.32 -2.93 -3.68
CA MET A 80 -7.95 -2.75 -4.17
C MET A 80 -7.41 -4.03 -4.81
N PHE A 81 -7.41 -5.12 -4.03
CA PHE A 81 -6.87 -6.41 -4.44
C PHE A 81 -7.82 -7.52 -4.01
N HIS A 82 -7.88 -8.60 -4.77
CA HIS A 82 -8.64 -9.79 -4.39
C HIS A 82 -8.02 -11.07 -4.95
N ASN A 83 -8.31 -12.17 -4.27
CA ASN A 83 -8.16 -13.51 -4.81
C ASN A 83 -9.33 -14.38 -4.31
N ILE A 84 -9.19 -15.70 -4.41
CA ILE A 84 -10.23 -16.63 -3.97
C ILE A 84 -10.42 -16.65 -2.43
N ASP A 85 -9.39 -16.25 -1.69
CA ASP A 85 -9.32 -16.35 -0.23
C ASP A 85 -9.60 -15.02 0.47
N CYS A 86 -9.15 -13.89 -0.08
CA CYS A 86 -9.24 -12.59 0.56
C CYS A 86 -9.57 -11.43 -0.39
N ARG A 87 -10.03 -10.34 0.22
CA ARG A 87 -10.19 -9.03 -0.41
C ARG A 87 -9.54 -7.97 0.45
N ILE A 88 -8.85 -7.04 -0.19
CA ILE A 88 -8.25 -5.87 0.43
C ILE A 88 -9.04 -4.66 -0.06
N LEU A 89 -9.63 -3.91 0.88
CA LEU A 89 -10.46 -2.76 0.59
C LEU A 89 -9.95 -1.50 1.29
N LEU A 90 -10.17 -0.36 0.66
CA LEU A 90 -9.88 0.97 1.18
C LEU A 90 -11.17 1.71 1.48
N SER A 91 -11.39 2.08 2.74
CA SER A 91 -12.42 3.01 3.16
C SER A 91 -11.82 4.37 3.49
N ARG A 92 -12.49 5.46 3.09
CA ARG A 92 -12.19 6.83 3.57
C ARG A 92 -13.42 7.48 4.20
N ARG A 93 -14.29 6.65 4.77
CA ARG A 93 -15.54 7.10 5.39
C ARG A 93 -15.32 8.08 6.53
N HIS A 94 -15.95 9.25 6.41
CA HIS A 94 -15.98 10.29 7.45
C HIS A 94 -17.37 10.48 8.09
N GLN A 95 -18.43 9.91 7.51
CA GLN A 95 -19.80 9.93 8.04
C GLN A 95 -20.27 8.52 8.44
N ALA A 96 -21.04 8.43 9.52
CA ALA A 96 -21.63 7.17 9.96
C ALA A 96 -22.53 6.56 8.86
N MET A 97 -22.51 5.23 8.74
CA MET A 97 -23.44 4.53 7.83
C MET A 97 -24.89 4.71 8.30
N PRO A 98 -25.86 4.95 7.39
CA PRO A 98 -27.28 5.02 7.73
C PRO A 98 -27.91 3.61 7.89
N PHE A 99 -27.10 2.56 7.83
CA PHE A 99 -27.50 1.15 7.93
C PHE A 99 -26.46 0.35 8.71
N TYR A 100 -26.87 -0.82 9.19
CA TYR A 100 -25.95 -1.80 9.76
C TYR A 100 -25.49 -2.79 8.70
N THR A 101 -24.18 -3.05 8.70
CA THR A 101 -23.55 -4.08 7.87
C THR A 101 -23.17 -5.28 8.72
N ARG A 102 -23.46 -6.47 8.21
CA ARG A 102 -22.95 -7.72 8.73
C ARG A 102 -22.16 -8.43 7.65
N HIS A 103 -20.95 -8.84 7.99
CA HIS A 103 -20.12 -9.71 7.16
C HIS A 103 -20.52 -11.15 7.47
N VAL A 104 -21.08 -11.83 6.48
CA VAL A 104 -21.56 -13.22 6.60
C VAL A 104 -20.64 -14.21 5.87
N ASP A 105 -19.82 -13.69 4.95
CA ASP A 105 -18.95 -14.47 4.08
C ASP A 105 -17.53 -14.63 4.68
N GLY A 106 -17.30 -14.18 5.91
CA GLY A 106 -16.05 -14.41 6.63
C GLY A 106 -15.61 -13.24 7.47
N ASP A 107 -14.41 -13.39 8.03
CA ASP A 107 -13.89 -12.45 9.02
C ASP A 107 -13.49 -11.13 8.40
N LEU A 108 -13.67 -10.07 9.18
CA LEU A 108 -13.23 -8.73 8.83
C LEU A 108 -12.11 -8.28 9.77
N LEU A 109 -10.92 -8.07 9.20
CA LEU A 109 -9.79 -7.43 9.85
C LEU A 109 -9.72 -5.96 9.43
N CYS A 110 -9.64 -5.05 10.39
CA CYS A 110 -9.64 -3.62 10.15
C CYS A 110 -8.35 -2.97 10.64
N PHE A 111 -7.59 -2.35 9.73
CA PHE A 111 -6.43 -1.51 10.05
C PHE A 111 -6.85 -0.03 10.01
N VAL A 112 -6.95 0.61 11.17
CA VAL A 112 -7.37 2.00 11.28
C VAL A 112 -6.14 2.90 11.33
N HIS A 113 -5.95 3.74 10.32
CA HIS A 113 -4.78 4.63 10.23
C HIS A 113 -4.96 5.97 10.96
N ARG A 114 -6.19 6.49 11.01
CA ARG A 114 -6.51 7.73 11.73
C ARG A 114 -7.96 7.66 12.19
N ALA A 115 -8.19 7.68 13.50
CA ALA A 115 -9.54 7.78 14.06
C ALA A 115 -9.55 8.64 15.33
N ALA A 116 -10.62 9.41 15.52
CA ALA A 116 -11.06 9.77 16.86
C ALA A 116 -11.80 8.55 17.44
N ALA A 117 -11.55 8.24 18.71
CA ALA A 117 -11.88 6.98 19.38
C ALA A 117 -13.28 6.39 19.06
N TRP A 118 -13.30 5.07 18.87
CA TRP A 118 -14.47 4.19 18.67
C TRP A 118 -15.42 4.23 19.91
N PRO A 119 -16.76 4.28 19.75
CA PRO A 119 -17.52 3.21 19.11
C PRO A 119 -18.44 3.60 17.96
N LYS A 120 -17.88 4.00 16.81
CA LYS A 120 -18.57 3.99 15.49
C LYS A 120 -17.56 3.77 14.33
N PRO A 121 -17.93 3.03 13.26
CA PRO A 121 -17.01 2.68 12.18
C PRO A 121 -16.76 3.82 11.22
N SER A 122 -15.65 4.52 11.44
CA SER A 122 -15.11 5.47 10.48
C SER A 122 -13.62 5.22 10.24
N SER A 123 -13.30 4.98 8.97
CA SER A 123 -11.96 4.79 8.36
C SER A 123 -11.14 3.59 8.85
N ALA A 124 -11.61 2.39 8.50
CA ALA A 124 -10.81 1.17 8.56
C ALA A 124 -10.35 0.78 7.15
N ARG A 125 -9.07 0.45 6.98
CA ARG A 125 -8.61 -0.40 5.90
C ARG A 125 -9.12 -1.80 6.20
N CYS A 126 -10.14 -2.26 5.48
CA CYS A 126 -10.74 -3.57 5.68
C CYS A 126 -10.01 -4.63 4.85
N VAL A 127 -9.55 -5.69 5.51
CA VAL A 127 -9.14 -6.94 4.88
C VAL A 127 -10.16 -8.00 5.30
N THR A 128 -10.90 -8.60 4.37
CA THR A 128 -11.87 -9.67 4.68
C THR A 128 -11.38 -11.05 4.21
N GLY A 129 -11.48 -12.07 5.07
CA GLY A 129 -11.17 -13.50 4.81
C GLY A 129 -12.43 -14.40 4.67
N ARG A 130 -12.29 -15.75 4.62
CA ARG A 130 -13.27 -16.78 4.13
C ARG A 130 -14.16 -17.43 5.24
N VAL A 131 -15.11 -18.35 4.94
CA VAL A 131 -16.60 -18.27 4.99
C VAL A 131 -17.20 -19.40 5.86
N THR A 132 -18.32 -19.21 6.60
CA THR A 132 -19.49 -20.15 6.75
C THR A 132 -20.70 -19.53 7.51
N GLY A 133 -21.89 -19.54 6.88
CA GLY A 133 -23.26 -19.64 7.46
C GLY A 133 -23.73 -18.94 8.76
N SER A 134 -24.60 -17.92 8.58
CA SER A 134 -25.97 -17.70 9.14
C SER A 134 -26.30 -17.25 10.61
N ILE A 135 -27.31 -16.34 10.68
CA ILE A 135 -28.33 -16.00 11.73
C ILE A 135 -28.05 -14.95 12.85
N SER A 136 -29.09 -14.12 13.05
CA SER A 136 -29.32 -12.77 13.66
C SER A 136 -29.39 -12.67 15.20
N PRO A 137 -29.22 -11.47 15.79
CA PRO A 137 -30.34 -10.86 16.54
C PRO A 137 -30.67 -9.40 16.13
N ARG A 138 -31.92 -9.00 16.45
CA ARG A 138 -32.75 -7.89 15.91
C ARG A 138 -32.12 -6.47 15.90
N PRO A 139 -32.50 -5.61 14.93
CA PRO A 139 -32.09 -4.21 14.86
C PRO A 139 -33.00 -3.29 15.69
N ALA A 140 -32.48 -2.09 16.00
CA ALA A 140 -33.29 -0.97 16.49
C ALA A 140 -34.30 -0.48 15.42
N PRO A 141 -35.44 0.13 15.82
CA PRO A 141 -36.49 0.57 14.90
C PRO A 141 -35.95 1.57 13.86
N GLY A 142 -36.21 1.33 12.57
CA GLY A 142 -35.87 2.23 11.46
C GLY A 142 -34.54 1.95 10.75
N ALA A 143 -33.66 1.10 11.31
CA ALA A 143 -32.41 0.74 10.64
C ALA A 143 -32.62 -0.36 9.59
N ARG A 144 -32.21 -0.09 8.35
CA ARG A 144 -32.18 -1.10 7.28
C ARG A 144 -30.90 -1.94 7.41
N TYR A 145 -31.00 -3.26 7.20
CA TYR A 145 -29.82 -4.13 7.10
C TYR A 145 -29.32 -4.21 5.67
N ARG A 146 -28.01 -4.18 5.50
CA ARG A 146 -27.37 -4.48 4.21
C ARG A 146 -26.45 -5.69 4.37
N THR A 147 -26.77 -6.75 3.64
CA THR A 147 -25.91 -7.93 3.53
C THR A 147 -24.81 -7.64 2.52
N ALA A 148 -23.55 -7.63 2.95
CA ALA A 148 -22.43 -7.55 2.03
C ALA A 148 -22.12 -8.96 1.52
N LYS A 149 -22.75 -9.34 0.40
CA LYS A 149 -22.48 -10.58 -0.35
C LYS A 149 -21.52 -10.30 -1.51
N ARG A 150 -20.74 -11.31 -1.91
CA ARG A 150 -19.98 -11.28 -3.16
C ARG A 150 -20.94 -11.09 -4.36
N PRO A 151 -20.66 -10.16 -5.29
CA PRO A 151 -21.17 -10.28 -6.65
C PRO A 151 -20.52 -11.54 -7.26
N CYS A 152 -21.31 -12.38 -7.93
CA CYS A 152 -20.82 -13.56 -8.65
C CYS A 152 -19.85 -13.16 -9.76
#